data_AF-A0A8J7BY72-F1
#
_entry.id   AF-A0A8J7BY72-F1
#
_cell.length_a   1.000
_cell.length_b   1.000
_cell.length_c   1.000
_cell.angle_alpha   90.00
_cell.angle_beta   90.00
_cell.angle_gamma   90.00
#
_symmetry.space_group_name_H-M   'P 1'
#
loop_
_entity.id
_entity.type
_entity.pdbx_description
1 polymer ?
#
loop_
_entity_poly.entity_id
_entity_poly.type
_entity_poly.pdbx_seq_one_letter_code
_entity_poly.pdbx_strand_id
1 'polypeptide(L)' 'MNETLENNNHPLPDPAWDYYETWEQLLKAKEEIDKALALIKVEEVGNDDCDFHANQHVQDAIAALDSIDFGIDKEDYK' A
#
# COMPACT_ATOMS: atom_id res chain seq x y z
N MET A 1 4.03 26.68 6.19
CA MET A 1 4.78 25.44 6.49
C MET A 1 4.62 24.59 5.25
N ASN A 2 5.61 24.61 4.36
CA ASN A 2 5.55 23.86 3.11
C ASN A 2 6.01 22.45 3.45
N GLU A 3 5.07 21.51 3.51
CA GLU A 3 5.38 20.09 3.50
C GLU A 3 6.16 19.82 2.21
N THR A 4 7.44 19.51 2.38
CA THR A 4 8.30 19.01 1.32
C THR A 4 7.64 17.73 0.84
N LEU A 5 6.97 17.78 -0.31
CA LEU A 5 6.67 16.59 -1.11
C LEU A 5 8.02 15.90 -1.32
N GLU A 6 8.29 14.84 -0.55
CA GLU A 6 9.42 13.96 -0.80
C GLU A 6 9.26 13.49 -2.25
N ASN A 7 10.09 14.06 -3.12
CA ASN A 7 10.22 13.61 -4.48
C ASN A 7 10.60 12.13 -4.41
N ASN A 8 9.63 11.25 -4.65
CA ASN A 8 9.79 9.81 -4.81
C ASN A 8 10.60 9.52 -6.08
N ASN A 9 11.86 9.96 -6.08
CA ASN A 9 12.84 9.81 -7.13
C ASN A 9 13.41 8.38 -7.17
N HIS A 10 12.63 7.39 -6.69
CA HIS A 10 12.98 5.99 -6.89
C HIS A 10 12.91 5.72 -8.39
N PRO A 11 14.00 5.23 -9.02
CA PRO A 11 13.93 4.82 -10.42
C PRO A 11 12.78 3.82 -10.55
N LEU A 12 11.86 4.09 -11.47
CA LEU A 12 10.82 3.12 -11.82
C LEU A 12 11.55 1.82 -12.19
N PRO A 13 11.21 0.70 -11.54
CA PRO A 13 11.83 -0.56 -11.88
C PRO A 13 11.54 -0.90 -13.34
N ASP A 14 12.51 -1.51 -14.00
CA ASP A 14 12.34 -1.98 -15.36
C ASP A 14 11.29 -3.11 -15.37
N PRO A 15 10.27 -3.07 -16.26
CA PRO A 15 9.32 -4.16 -16.44
C PRO A 15 9.96 -5.53 -16.73
N ALA A 16 11.22 -5.56 -17.18
CA ALA A 16 11.99 -6.77 -17.40
C ALA A 16 12.66 -7.33 -16.14
N TRP A 17 12.55 -6.67 -14.98
CA TRP A 17 13.09 -7.18 -13.72
C TRP A 17 12.22 -8.29 -13.15
N ASP A 18 12.86 -9.35 -12.66
CA ASP A 18 12.19 -10.52 -12.07
C ASP A 18 11.28 -10.17 -10.86
N TYR A 19 11.51 -9.01 -10.23
CA TYR A 19 10.73 -8.52 -9.08
C TYR A 19 9.77 -7.36 -9.43
N TYR A 20 9.58 -7.05 -10.72
CA TYR A 20 8.71 -5.95 -11.15
C TYR A 20 7.27 -6.15 -10.70
N GLU A 21 6.74 -7.36 -10.84
CA GLU A 21 5.37 -7.71 -10.43
C GLU A 21 5.17 -7.55 -8.92
N THR A 22 6.12 -8.03 -8.10
CA THR A 22 6.14 -7.82 -6.65
C THR A 22 6.18 -6.34 -6.29
N TRP A 23 7.01 -5.55 -6.97
CA TRP A 23 7.09 -4.12 -6.74
C TRP A 23 5.77 -3.40 -7.05
N GLU A 24 5.12 -3.73 -8.17
CA GLU A 24 3.84 -3.12 -8.56
C GLU A 24 2.75 -3.42 -7.53
N GLN A 25 2.68 -4.65 -7.05
CA GLN A 25 1.73 -5.05 -6.00
C GLN A 25 1.99 -4.32 -4.67
N LEU A 26 3.26 -4.15 -4.29
CA LEU A 26 3.64 -3.36 -3.11
C LEU A 26 3.28 -1.88 -3.25
N LEU A 27 3.48 -1.30 -4.44
CA LEU A 27 3.11 0.08 -4.70
C LEU A 27 1.60 0.27 -4.58
N LYS A 28 0.81 -0.65 -5.14
CA LYS A 28 -0.65 -0.65 -5.04
C LYS A 28 -1.11 -0.77 -3.58
N ALA A 29 -0.53 -1.70 -2.81
CA ALA A 29 -0.84 -1.84 -1.39
C ALA A 29 -0.53 -0.54 -0.61
N LYS A 30 0.60 0.10 -0.90
CA LYS A 30 0.97 1.38 -0.29
C LYS A 30 -0.06 2.48 -0.61
N GLU A 31 -0.48 2.60 -1.86
CA GLU A 31 -1.48 3.60 -2.28
C GLU A 31 -2.81 3.42 -1.55
N GLU A 32 -3.28 2.18 -1.38
CA GLU A 32 -4.51 1.89 -0.65
C GLU A 32 -4.37 2.23 0.85
N ILE A 33 -3.23 1.93 1.47
CA ILE A 33 -2.94 2.32 2.87
C ILE A 33 -2.93 3.85 3.02
N ASP A 34 -2.31 4.57 2.08
CA ASP A 34 -2.26 6.03 2.11
C ASP A 34 -3.66 6.66 1.99
N LYS A 35 -4.56 6.08 1.17
CA LYS A 35 -5.96 6.50 1.08
C LYS A 35 -6.72 6.26 2.39
N ALA A 36 -6.55 5.09 3.00
CA ALA A 36 -7.16 4.78 4.30
C ALA A 36 -6.69 5.77 5.37
N LEU A 37 -5.39 6.06 5.44
CA LEU A 37 -4.83 7.03 6.37
C LEU A 37 -5.35 8.45 6.13
N ALA A 38 -5.56 8.84 4.88
CA ALA A 38 -6.13 10.14 4.55
C ALA A 38 -7.58 10.26 5.07
N LEU A 39 -8.39 9.21 4.92
CA LEU A 39 -9.76 9.18 5.45
C LEU A 39 -9.79 9.21 6.98
N ILE A 40 -8.97 8.38 7.64
CA ILE A 40 -8.86 8.34 9.10
C ILE A 40 -8.35 9.68 9.66
N LYS A 41 -7.45 10.39 8.96
CA LYS A 41 -7.01 11.72 9.37
C LYS A 41 -8.11 12.78 9.26
N VAL A 42 -9.10 12.58 8.39
CA VAL A 42 -10.24 13.49 8.19
C VAL A 42 -11.33 13.25 9.25
N GLU A 43 -11.26 12.16 10.01
CA GLU A 43 -12.12 11.84 11.16
C GLU A 43 -11.84 12.74 12.39
N GLU A 44 -11.99 14.05 12.22
CA GLU A 44 -12.31 14.97 13.31
C GLU A 44 -13.84 15.13 13.48
N VAL A 45 -14.66 14.56 12.58
CA VAL A 45 -16.09 14.89 12.46
C VAL A 45 -16.96 13.63 12.32
N GLY A 46 -16.76 12.63 13.18
CA GLY A 46 -17.67 11.49 13.44
C GLY A 46 -18.65 11.12 12.31
N ASN A 47 -18.12 10.69 11.17
CA ASN A 47 -18.91 10.33 10.00
C ASN A 47 -18.68 8.86 9.68
N ASP A 48 -19.63 7.99 10.04
CA ASP A 48 -19.58 6.54 9.87
C ASP A 48 -19.28 6.07 8.43
N ASP A 49 -19.54 6.93 7.43
CA ASP A 49 -19.18 6.66 6.03
C ASP A 49 -17.65 6.65 5.80
N CYS A 50 -16.89 7.45 6.56
CA CYS A 50 -15.43 7.49 6.46
C CYS A 50 -14.80 6.19 6.97
N ASP A 51 -15.31 5.65 8.08
CA ASP A 51 -14.91 4.35 8.63
C ASP A 51 -15.10 3.22 7.61
N PHE A 52 -16.27 3.19 6.94
CA PHE A 52 -16.56 2.18 5.92
C PHE A 52 -15.55 2.23 4.76
N HIS A 53 -15.29 3.43 4.23
CA HIS A 53 -14.37 3.62 3.11
C HIS A 53 -12.90 3.36 3.50
N ALA A 54 -12.48 3.79 4.69
CA ALA A 54 -11.15 3.51 5.20
C ALA A 54 -10.93 2.01 5.36
N ASN A 55 -11.92 1.29 5.90
CA ASN A 55 -11.86 -0.16 6.03
C ASN A 55 -11.78 -0.86 4.68
N GLN A 56 -12.52 -0.39 3.67
CA GLN A 56 -12.44 -0.94 2.31
C GLN A 56 -11.02 -0.80 1.74
N HIS A 57 -10.40 0.37 1.85
CA HIS A 57 -9.02 0.58 1.40
C HIS A 57 -8.01 -0.31 2.15
N VAL A 58 -8.22 -0.55 3.44
CA VAL A 58 -7.40 -1.51 4.21
C VAL A 58 -7.56 -2.94 3.68
N GLN A 59 -8.79 -3.38 3.37
CA GLN A 59 -9.02 -4.71 2.80
C GLN A 59 -8.38 -4.86 1.42
N ASP A 60 -8.44 -3.83 0.59
CA ASP A 60 -7.82 -3.83 -0.75
C ASP A 60 -6.29 -3.89 -0.64
N ALA A 61 -5.70 -3.22 0.34
CA ALA A 61 -4.28 -3.32 0.65
C ALA A 61 -3.88 -4.74 1.10
N ILE A 62 -4.68 -5.37 1.98
CA ILE A 62 -4.45 -6.76 2.42
C ILE A 62 -4.51 -7.71 1.23
N ALA A 63 -5.51 -7.59 0.36
CA ALA A 63 -5.64 -8.43 -0.82
C ALA A 63 -4.44 -8.29 -1.78
N ALA A 64 -3.91 -7.08 -1.94
CA ALA A 64 -2.71 -6.83 -2.75
C ALA A 64 -1.44 -7.41 -2.11
N LEU A 65 -1.35 -7.44 -0.77
CA LEU A 65 -0.22 -8.04 -0.06
C LEU A 65 -0.28 -9.57 -0.06
N ASP A 66 -1.47 -10.15 0.13
CA ASP A 66 -1.69 -11.60 0.09
C ASP A 66 -1.46 -12.20 -1.30
N SER A 67 -1.60 -11.40 -2.37
CA SER A 67 -1.28 -11.84 -3.73
C SER A 67 0.22 -11.90 -4.03
N ILE A 68 1.06 -11.31 -3.17
CA ILE A 68 2.51 -11.32 -3.36
C ILE A 68 3.06 -12.68 -2.93
N ASP A 69 3.57 -13.43 -3.89
CA ASP A 69 4.49 -14.52 -3.61
C ASP A 69 5.90 -13.95 -3.44
N PHE A 70 6.41 -13.96 -2.21
CA PHE A 70 7.76 -13.50 -1.92
C PHE A 70 8.85 -14.51 -2.33
N GLY A 71 8.47 -15.71 -2.80
CA GLY A 71 9.43 -16.77 -3.13
C GLY A 71 10.26 -17.23 -1.93
N ILE A 72 9.81 -16.92 -0.70
CA ILE A 72 10.42 -17.34 0.54
C ILE A 72 9.83 -18.71 0.86
N ASP A 73 10.61 -19.77 0.63
CA ASP A 73 10.23 -21.09 1.08
C ASP A 73 10.03 -21.07 2.60
N LYS A 74 8.87 -21.54 3.07
CA LYS A 74 8.54 -21.62 4.51
C LYS A 74 9.55 -22.43 5.32
N GLU A 75 10.48 -23.14 4.67
CA GLU A 75 11.57 -23.90 5.29
C GLU A 75 12.76 -23.05 5.74
N ASP A 76 12.90 -21.80 5.28
CA ASP A 76 14.00 -20.90 5.64
C ASP A 76 13.83 -20.24 7.04
N TYR A 77 12.72 -20.53 7.74
CA TYR A 77 12.45 -20.07 9.10
C TYR A 77 12.92 -21.05 10.22
N LYS A 78 13.98 -21.83 9.99
CA LYS A 78 14.54 -22.75 11.01
C LYS A 78 15.71 -22.17 11.79
#